data_AF-A0A8H5EM14-F1
#
_entry.id   AF-A0A8H5EM14-F1
#
_cell.length_a   1.000
_cell.length_b   1.000
_cell.length_c   1.000
_cell.angle_alpha   90.00
_cell.angle_beta   90.00
_cell.angle_gamma   90.00
#
_symmetry.space_group_name_H-M   'P 1'
#
loop_
_entity.id
_entity.type
_entity.pdbx_description
1 polymer ?
#
loop_
_entity_poly.entity_id
_entity_poly.type
_entity_poly.pdbx_seq_one_letter_code
_entity_poly.pdbx_strand_id
1 'polypeptide(L)'
;MPPSRTEILPAGEPATLSAHNLKVLNGASQDPYGHYFPADPATLNLESNYGPMESDMIGYLQPTTKDTPIEVKGCINKEASLDCRRDYFTHMAPSGLLQEGSDLVDGIYSGADTRKYLPPGNLRRLFGLKDDPDSERYVDLMISAHEANFYVEFCKNKQLHDFVRQFTGWKNPHMLQRTMLRAFVPNSELTPVHFDQMYLRAGPPTSLTAWIPIGDVSLEGGGLMYLQGSTDVGKKTEDDFAKNAHNLTDEERVSAFNKNMNDGGFLSRDTVAYGKETQRKWLIAEYEAGDVIFHNPYMVHASCKNRDPENKIRLATDVRFVDPEKPYDTRWMKVYRPLDGL
;
A
#
# COMPACT_ATOMS: atom_id res chain seq x y z
N MET A 1 81.67 -15.38 5.76
CA MET A 1 80.98 -15.24 4.46
C MET A 1 80.10 -13.99 4.53
N PRO A 2 80.13 -13.09 3.54
CA PRO A 2 79.02 -12.17 3.21
C PRO A 2 78.02 -12.87 2.24
N PRO A 3 76.95 -12.24 1.71
CA PRO A 3 76.24 -11.00 2.10
C PRO A 3 75.06 -11.37 3.05
N SER A 4 73.86 -10.76 3.13
CA SER A 4 73.15 -9.55 2.61
C SER A 4 72.21 -9.03 3.73
N ARG A 5 71.53 -7.87 3.74
CA ARG A 5 71.07 -6.82 2.78
C ARG A 5 69.69 -7.00 2.11
N THR A 6 68.72 -6.23 2.60
CA THR A 6 67.49 -5.69 1.94
C THR A 6 67.02 -4.57 2.89
N GLU A 7 66.92 -3.26 2.59
CA GLU A 7 66.29 -2.50 1.47
C GLU A 7 64.76 -2.73 1.49
N ILE A 8 63.94 -1.91 2.19
CA ILE A 8 63.57 -0.48 2.01
C ILE A 8 63.08 -0.24 0.55
N LEU A 9 61.80 0.06 0.25
CA LEU A 9 61.04 1.32 0.42
C LEU A 9 59.49 1.09 0.30
N PRO A 10 58.60 2.10 0.46
CA PRO A 10 57.16 1.89 0.75
C PRO A 10 56.19 2.21 -0.42
N ALA A 11 54.88 2.04 -0.14
CA ALA A 11 53.68 2.75 -0.65
C ALA A 11 52.54 1.79 -1.05
N GLY A 12 51.28 2.18 -0.77
CA GLY A 12 50.08 1.46 -1.18
C GLY A 12 48.91 1.54 -0.18
N GLU A 13 48.11 2.60 -0.24
CA GLU A 13 46.69 2.51 0.16
C GLU A 13 45.90 1.78 -0.94
N PRO A 14 44.76 1.12 -0.62
CA PRO A 14 43.48 1.80 -0.88
C PRO A 14 42.31 1.42 0.04
N ALA A 15 41.16 2.07 -0.22
CA ALA A 15 39.79 1.59 0.01
C ALA A 15 39.22 1.60 1.45
N THR A 16 38.67 2.76 1.78
CA THR A 16 37.37 3.00 2.46
C THR A 16 36.34 1.86 2.53
N LEU A 17 35.51 1.92 3.59
CA LEU A 17 34.14 1.38 3.75
C LEU A 17 33.95 -0.13 3.98
N SER A 18 33.62 -0.49 5.23
CA SER A 18 32.29 -1.04 5.53
C SER A 18 31.82 -0.60 6.92
N ALA A 19 30.57 -0.17 7.03
CA ALA A 19 29.98 0.35 8.28
C ALA A 19 28.91 -0.62 8.85
N HIS A 20 29.16 -1.92 8.78
CA HIS A 20 28.28 -2.93 9.38
C HIS A 20 28.42 -2.97 10.91
N ASN A 21 27.75 -2.03 11.59
CA ASN A 21 27.47 -2.08 13.01
C ASN A 21 26.12 -1.40 13.30
N LEU A 22 25.03 -2.05 12.89
CA LEU A 22 23.70 -1.75 13.41
C LEU A 22 23.69 -2.01 14.92
N LYS A 23 23.56 -0.94 15.71
CA LYS A 23 23.42 -1.07 17.17
C LYS A 23 22.05 -1.67 17.48
N VAL A 24 22.04 -2.93 17.92
CA VAL A 24 20.92 -3.46 18.70
C VAL A 24 20.79 -2.60 19.95
N LEU A 25 19.71 -1.81 20.03
CA LEU A 25 19.37 -1.08 21.24
C LEU A 25 18.91 -2.10 22.30
N ASN A 26 19.57 -2.10 23.46
CA ASN A 26 19.25 -3.01 24.55
C ASN A 26 17.89 -2.67 25.19
N GLY A 27 16.85 -3.25 24.62
CA GLY A 27 15.46 -3.10 25.04
C GLY A 27 14.64 -4.33 24.66
N ALA A 28 15.12 -5.52 25.03
CA ALA A 28 14.45 -6.79 24.72
C ALA A 28 13.14 -6.96 25.53
N SER A 29 12.09 -6.30 25.05
CA SER A 29 10.73 -6.76 25.28
C SER A 29 10.58 -8.18 24.75
N GLN A 30 9.79 -9.01 25.44
CA GLN A 30 9.25 -10.22 24.81
C GLN A 30 8.07 -9.82 23.94
N ASP A 31 8.35 -9.10 22.86
CA ASP A 31 7.38 -8.88 21.79
C ASP A 31 7.15 -10.20 21.06
N PRO A 32 5.92 -10.76 21.06
CA PRO A 32 5.65 -12.05 20.43
C PRO A 32 5.62 -11.98 18.89
N TYR A 33 5.77 -10.79 18.29
CA TYR A 33 5.68 -10.60 16.84
C TYR A 33 7.04 -10.55 16.14
N GLY A 34 8.11 -10.06 16.77
CA GLY A 34 9.44 -10.05 16.14
C GLY A 34 10.48 -9.08 16.69
N HIS A 35 11.47 -8.76 15.85
CA HIS A 35 12.68 -7.98 16.18
C HIS A 35 13.03 -6.89 15.15
N TYR A 36 12.17 -6.63 14.16
CA TYR A 36 12.34 -5.53 13.20
C TYR A 36 11.82 -4.22 13.80
N PHE A 37 12.77 -3.36 14.17
CA PHE A 37 12.55 -2.02 14.70
C PHE A 37 13.52 -1.07 13.97
N PRO A 38 13.22 -0.64 12.73
CA PRO A 38 14.15 0.09 11.86
C PRO A 38 14.49 1.50 12.38
N ALA A 39 13.58 2.11 13.13
CA ALA A 39 13.73 3.44 13.73
C ALA A 39 13.03 3.50 15.09
N ASP A 40 13.22 4.62 15.81
CA ASP A 40 12.34 5.03 16.90
C ASP A 40 11.15 5.79 16.28
N PRO A 41 9.88 5.39 16.50
CA PRO A 41 8.74 6.11 15.96
C PRO A 41 8.64 7.58 16.36
N ALA A 42 9.28 7.99 17.47
CA ALA A 42 9.37 9.40 17.88
C ALA A 42 10.35 10.23 17.02
N THR A 43 11.07 9.61 16.09
CA THR A 43 11.98 10.28 15.14
C THR A 43 11.41 10.42 13.73
N LEU A 44 10.20 9.91 13.47
CA LEU A 44 9.57 9.87 12.15
C LEU A 44 8.49 10.95 11.97
N ASN A 45 8.48 11.60 10.81
CA ASN A 45 7.50 12.60 10.39
C ASN A 45 6.19 11.97 9.85
N LEU A 46 5.54 11.14 10.68
CA LEU A 46 4.32 10.43 10.32
C LEU A 46 3.07 11.31 10.51
N GLU A 47 2.16 11.33 9.54
CA GLU A 47 0.95 12.15 9.56
C GLU A 47 -0.32 11.42 9.11
N SER A 48 -1.44 11.87 9.68
CA SER A 48 -2.81 11.55 9.27
C SER A 48 -3.40 12.64 8.34
N ASN A 49 -4.70 12.56 8.05
CA ASN A 49 -5.45 13.67 7.45
C ASN A 49 -5.59 14.89 8.40
N TYR A 50 -5.47 14.70 9.72
CA TYR A 50 -5.82 15.69 10.74
C TYR A 50 -4.62 16.24 11.54
N GLY A 51 -3.41 15.73 11.30
CA GLY A 51 -2.19 16.14 11.99
C GLY A 51 -1.21 14.97 12.19
N PRO A 52 -0.12 15.17 12.98
CA PRO A 52 0.85 14.13 13.29
C PRO A 52 0.24 12.86 13.86
N MET A 53 0.86 11.72 13.57
CA MET A 53 0.60 10.45 14.26
C MET A 53 1.30 10.47 15.63
N GLU A 54 0.74 9.77 16.62
CA GLU A 54 1.33 9.67 17.96
C GLU A 54 2.25 8.44 18.04
N SER A 55 3.51 8.63 18.44
CA SER A 55 4.58 7.64 18.30
C SER A 55 4.41 6.42 19.22
N ASP A 56 3.77 6.57 20.38
CA ASP A 56 3.35 5.47 21.24
C ASP A 56 2.22 4.62 20.62
N MET A 57 1.45 5.19 19.69
CA MET A 57 0.44 4.50 18.90
C MET A 57 0.99 3.87 17.61
N ILE A 58 2.30 3.95 17.35
CA ILE A 58 2.97 3.26 16.24
C ILE A 58 3.62 1.95 16.71
N GLY A 59 3.65 0.95 15.83
CA GLY A 59 4.51 -0.23 15.90
C GLY A 59 4.97 -0.62 14.49
N TYR A 60 5.74 -1.69 14.39
CA TYR A 60 6.22 -2.19 13.09
C TYR A 60 5.55 -3.51 12.73
N LEU A 61 5.13 -3.66 11.48
CA LEU A 61 4.92 -4.98 10.90
C LEU A 61 6.24 -5.73 10.97
N GLN A 62 6.16 -7.05 11.10
CA GLN A 62 7.34 -7.89 11.27
C GLN A 62 7.50 -8.70 9.97
N PRO A 63 8.50 -8.39 9.13
CA PRO A 63 8.64 -8.98 7.81
C PRO A 63 8.86 -10.49 7.95
N THR A 64 8.19 -11.27 7.10
CA THR A 64 8.34 -12.73 7.11
C THR A 64 8.84 -13.25 5.76
N THR A 65 9.29 -14.51 5.76
CA THR A 65 9.80 -15.20 4.57
C THR A 65 8.66 -15.75 3.71
N LYS A 66 8.99 -16.27 2.53
CA LYS A 66 8.02 -16.96 1.65
C LYS A 66 7.43 -18.25 2.26
N ASP A 67 8.01 -18.75 3.33
CA ASP A 67 7.53 -19.93 4.07
C ASP A 67 6.55 -19.54 5.20
N THR A 68 6.14 -18.26 5.27
CA THR A 68 5.38 -17.67 6.39
C THR A 68 4.29 -16.67 5.92
N PRO A 69 3.25 -16.37 6.73
CA PRO A 69 1.95 -15.94 6.19
C PRO A 69 1.71 -14.44 5.92
N ILE A 70 2.58 -13.53 6.34
CA ILE A 70 2.29 -12.07 6.40
C ILE A 70 3.53 -11.28 6.00
N GLU A 71 3.39 -10.25 5.15
CA GLU A 71 4.50 -9.44 4.59
C GLU A 71 5.63 -10.30 4.01
N VAL A 72 5.53 -10.60 2.71
CA VAL A 72 6.42 -11.54 2.03
C VAL A 72 7.48 -10.76 1.25
N LYS A 73 8.66 -10.61 1.87
CA LYS A 73 9.78 -9.87 1.27
C LYS A 73 10.24 -10.51 -0.05
N GLY A 74 10.42 -9.69 -1.08
CA GLY A 74 10.83 -10.11 -2.43
C GLY A 74 9.93 -11.18 -3.06
N CYS A 75 8.63 -11.22 -2.73
CA CYS A 75 7.64 -12.15 -3.27
C CYS A 75 7.72 -12.28 -4.80
N ILE A 76 7.72 -11.14 -5.51
CA ILE A 76 7.91 -11.02 -6.96
C ILE A 76 9.31 -10.46 -7.31
N ASN A 77 9.73 -10.60 -8.56
CA ASN A 77 10.99 -10.06 -9.05
C ASN A 77 11.04 -8.51 -8.98
N LYS A 78 12.15 -7.96 -8.45
CA LYS A 78 12.37 -6.50 -8.29
C LYS A 78 12.31 -5.74 -9.62
N GLU A 79 13.01 -6.20 -10.65
CA GLU A 79 13.01 -5.54 -11.97
C GLU A 79 11.61 -5.48 -12.57
N ALA A 80 10.81 -6.55 -12.49
CA ALA A 80 9.41 -6.52 -12.95
C ALA A 80 8.54 -5.47 -12.21
N SER A 81 8.87 -5.14 -10.95
CA SER A 81 8.24 -4.04 -10.21
C SER A 81 8.78 -2.67 -10.61
N LEU A 82 10.06 -2.53 -10.94
CA LEU A 82 10.67 -1.27 -11.37
C LEU A 82 10.31 -0.93 -12.83
N ASP A 83 10.19 -1.93 -13.70
CA ASP A 83 9.71 -1.77 -15.08
C ASP A 83 8.24 -1.33 -15.08
N CYS A 84 7.37 -1.98 -14.29
CA CYS A 84 5.99 -1.51 -14.12
C CYS A 84 5.91 -0.09 -13.52
N ARG A 85 6.85 0.30 -12.63
CA ARG A 85 6.95 1.67 -12.11
C ARG A 85 7.30 2.66 -13.22
N ARG A 86 8.32 2.35 -14.03
CA ARG A 86 8.80 3.19 -15.12
C ARG A 86 7.77 3.34 -16.24
N ASP A 87 7.08 2.26 -16.61
CA ASP A 87 6.01 2.30 -17.61
C ASP A 87 4.78 3.10 -17.10
N TYR A 88 4.41 2.94 -15.82
CA TYR A 88 3.36 3.76 -15.21
C TYR A 88 3.71 5.25 -15.26
N PHE A 89 4.93 5.62 -14.86
CA PHE A 89 5.33 7.03 -14.87
C PHE A 89 5.57 7.58 -16.28
N THR A 90 5.94 6.73 -17.25
CA THR A 90 5.92 7.08 -18.68
C THR A 90 4.49 7.38 -19.16
N HIS A 91 3.51 6.55 -18.79
CA HIS A 91 2.09 6.76 -19.10
C HIS A 91 1.53 8.02 -18.42
N MET A 92 1.92 8.30 -17.17
CA MET A 92 1.46 9.48 -16.43
C MET A 92 2.17 10.79 -16.80
N ALA A 93 3.34 10.76 -17.46
CA ALA A 93 4.15 11.94 -17.76
C ALA A 93 3.38 13.12 -18.41
N PRO A 94 2.43 12.93 -19.35
CA PRO A 94 1.68 14.04 -19.96
C PRO A 94 0.76 14.82 -19.00
N SER A 95 0.56 14.36 -17.76
CA SER A 95 -0.18 15.07 -16.70
C SER A 95 0.66 16.07 -15.89
N GLY A 96 1.97 16.15 -16.12
CA GLY A 96 2.86 17.01 -15.31
C GLY A 96 3.00 16.55 -13.85
N LEU A 97 2.73 15.28 -13.57
CA LEU A 97 2.85 14.64 -12.25
C LEU A 97 4.30 14.59 -11.73
N LEU A 98 5.27 14.58 -12.65
CA LEU A 98 6.67 14.25 -12.37
C LEU A 98 7.58 15.47 -12.49
N GLN A 99 8.65 15.49 -11.71
CA GLN A 99 9.69 16.51 -11.81
C GLN A 99 10.44 16.40 -13.15
N GLU A 100 10.51 17.50 -13.90
CA GLU A 100 11.24 17.57 -15.16
C GLU A 100 12.72 17.20 -14.97
N GLY A 101 13.24 16.32 -15.84
CA GLY A 101 14.64 15.87 -15.81
C GLY A 101 14.97 14.79 -14.77
N SER A 102 14.02 14.31 -13.97
CA SER A 102 14.21 13.12 -13.11
C SER A 102 14.06 11.80 -13.90
N ASP A 103 14.60 10.69 -13.39
CA ASP A 103 14.28 9.36 -13.96
C ASP A 103 12.81 9.02 -13.62
N LEU A 104 12.09 8.52 -14.62
CA LEU A 104 10.70 8.09 -14.48
C LEU A 104 10.57 6.94 -13.47
N VAL A 105 11.61 6.12 -13.25
CA VAL A 105 11.58 5.06 -12.24
C VAL A 105 11.69 5.59 -10.81
N ASP A 106 12.32 6.74 -10.58
CA ASP A 106 12.35 7.35 -9.23
C ASP A 106 10.95 7.85 -8.85
N GLY A 107 10.23 8.41 -9.82
CA GLY A 107 8.88 8.92 -9.61
C GLY A 107 8.86 10.16 -8.71
N ILE A 108 9.82 11.08 -8.88
CA ILE A 108 9.90 12.33 -8.09
C ILE A 108 8.71 13.23 -8.45
N TYR A 109 8.00 13.73 -7.44
CA TYR A 109 6.83 14.58 -7.65
C TYR A 109 7.19 15.97 -8.20
N SER A 110 6.39 16.50 -9.13
CA SER A 110 6.62 17.82 -9.75
C SER A 110 6.57 19.02 -8.79
N GLY A 111 6.13 18.85 -7.54
CA GLY A 111 5.96 19.93 -6.57
C GLY A 111 4.78 20.87 -6.89
N ALA A 112 3.93 20.49 -7.85
CA ALA A 112 2.73 21.23 -8.22
C ALA A 112 1.64 21.16 -7.14
N ASP A 113 0.46 21.72 -7.44
CA ASP A 113 -0.69 21.66 -6.53
C ASP A 113 -1.24 20.23 -6.42
N THR A 114 -1.06 19.60 -5.26
CA THR A 114 -1.49 18.22 -4.97
C THR A 114 -2.97 17.98 -5.24
N ARG A 115 -3.80 19.03 -5.20
CA ARG A 115 -5.24 18.94 -5.49
C ARG A 115 -5.51 18.51 -6.94
N LYS A 116 -4.67 18.89 -7.91
CA LYS A 116 -4.83 18.44 -9.32
C LYS A 116 -4.71 16.91 -9.47
N TYR A 117 -3.95 16.27 -8.59
CA TYR A 117 -3.62 14.83 -8.65
C TYR A 117 -4.54 13.98 -7.76
N LEU A 118 -5.76 14.46 -7.50
CA LEU A 118 -6.78 13.72 -6.75
C LEU A 118 -7.58 12.77 -7.65
N PRO A 119 -7.90 11.55 -7.18
CA PRO A 119 -8.74 10.61 -7.92
C PRO A 119 -10.20 11.09 -8.03
N PRO A 120 -11.01 10.53 -8.96
CA PRO A 120 -12.43 10.84 -9.08
C PRO A 120 -13.20 10.68 -7.76
N GLY A 121 -13.96 11.70 -7.37
CA GLY A 121 -14.77 11.66 -6.15
C GLY A 121 -15.11 13.04 -5.57
N ASN A 122 -15.74 13.04 -4.39
CA ASN A 122 -16.27 14.25 -3.73
C ASN A 122 -15.21 15.33 -3.49
N LEU A 123 -13.95 14.98 -3.22
CA LEU A 123 -12.88 15.96 -2.99
C LEU A 123 -12.61 16.84 -4.22
N ARG A 124 -12.57 16.27 -5.44
CA ARG A 124 -12.40 17.07 -6.68
C ARG A 124 -13.51 18.09 -6.86
N ARG A 125 -14.76 17.68 -6.57
CA ARG A 125 -15.94 18.55 -6.59
C ARG A 125 -15.86 19.66 -5.55
N LEU A 126 -15.42 19.36 -4.33
CA LEU A 126 -15.27 20.33 -3.24
C LEU A 126 -14.16 21.36 -3.51
N PHE A 127 -13.06 20.95 -4.14
CA PHE A 127 -11.99 21.85 -4.57
C PHE A 127 -12.27 22.60 -5.88
N GLY A 128 -13.45 22.43 -6.48
CA GLY A 128 -13.85 23.16 -7.69
C GLY A 128 -13.08 22.77 -8.95
N LEU A 129 -12.40 21.61 -8.96
CA LEU A 129 -11.54 21.14 -10.06
C LEU A 129 -12.30 20.67 -11.32
N LYS A 130 -13.62 20.88 -11.35
CA LYS A 130 -14.42 20.63 -12.54
C LYS A 130 -13.93 21.57 -13.64
N ASP A 131 -13.70 21.01 -14.83
CA ASP A 131 -13.22 21.74 -16.01
C ASP A 131 -11.76 22.27 -15.93
N ASP A 132 -10.92 21.79 -15.00
CA ASP A 132 -9.45 22.03 -15.00
C ASP A 132 -8.74 21.04 -15.96
N PRO A 133 -8.12 21.48 -17.07
CA PRO A 133 -7.63 20.58 -18.11
C PRO A 133 -6.43 19.69 -17.73
N ASP A 134 -5.61 20.10 -16.77
CA ASP A 134 -4.48 19.27 -16.32
C ASP A 134 -4.97 18.21 -15.33
N SER A 135 -5.88 18.62 -14.44
CA SER A 135 -6.51 17.79 -13.43
C SER A 135 -7.38 16.70 -14.06
N GLU A 136 -8.11 17.00 -15.14
CA GLU A 136 -8.88 16.00 -15.88
C GLU A 136 -7.95 15.08 -16.71
N ARG A 137 -6.88 15.60 -17.33
CA ARG A 137 -5.88 14.75 -18.02
C ARG A 137 -5.19 13.77 -17.06
N TYR A 138 -4.90 14.17 -15.82
CA TYR A 138 -4.44 13.25 -14.79
C TYR A 138 -5.44 12.12 -14.52
N VAL A 139 -6.74 12.43 -14.46
CA VAL A 139 -7.81 11.44 -14.25
C VAL A 139 -7.92 10.48 -15.43
N ASP A 140 -7.91 10.97 -16.68
CA ASP A 140 -7.97 10.10 -17.87
C ASP A 140 -6.79 9.11 -17.92
N LEU A 141 -5.58 9.58 -17.59
CA LEU A 141 -4.39 8.73 -17.53
C LEU A 141 -4.45 7.75 -16.34
N MET A 142 -4.91 8.19 -15.17
CA MET A 142 -5.09 7.34 -13.98
C MET A 142 -6.12 6.23 -14.21
N ILE A 143 -7.24 6.53 -14.88
CA ILE A 143 -8.27 5.54 -15.23
C ILE A 143 -7.72 4.55 -16.27
N SER A 144 -7.17 5.05 -17.38
CA SER A 144 -6.64 4.20 -18.46
C SER A 144 -5.45 3.33 -18.05
N ALA A 145 -4.66 3.75 -17.04
CA ALA A 145 -3.58 2.94 -16.48
C ALA A 145 -4.07 1.58 -15.91
N HIS A 146 -5.33 1.48 -15.49
CA HIS A 146 -5.92 0.21 -15.01
C HIS A 146 -6.14 -0.83 -16.14
N GLU A 147 -6.02 -0.43 -17.41
CA GLU A 147 -6.15 -1.31 -18.60
C GLU A 147 -4.87 -1.33 -19.45
N ALA A 148 -3.87 -0.53 -19.10
CA ALA A 148 -2.62 -0.45 -19.86
C ALA A 148 -1.84 -1.76 -19.76
N ASN A 149 -1.29 -2.22 -20.90
CA ASN A 149 -0.68 -3.55 -21.01
C ASN A 149 0.43 -3.80 -19.97
N PHE A 150 1.27 -2.80 -19.67
CA PHE A 150 2.33 -2.93 -18.65
C PHE A 150 1.77 -3.37 -17.30
N TYR A 151 0.65 -2.77 -16.89
CA TYR A 151 0.01 -3.02 -15.61
C TYR A 151 -0.80 -4.32 -15.62
N VAL A 152 -1.48 -4.62 -16.72
CA VAL A 152 -2.26 -5.87 -16.88
C VAL A 152 -1.35 -7.09 -16.92
N GLU A 153 -0.16 -7.01 -17.54
CA GLU A 153 0.84 -8.09 -17.49
C GLU A 153 1.55 -8.16 -16.12
N PHE A 154 1.82 -7.02 -15.47
CA PHE A 154 2.33 -7.00 -14.09
C PHE A 154 1.38 -7.72 -13.11
N CYS A 155 0.07 -7.50 -13.22
CA CYS A 155 -0.92 -8.21 -12.39
C CYS A 155 -1.00 -9.72 -12.68
N LYS A 156 -0.49 -10.19 -13.83
CA LYS A 156 -0.36 -11.62 -14.18
C LYS A 156 0.97 -12.24 -13.71
N ASN A 157 1.77 -11.54 -12.89
CA ASN A 157 3.08 -12.01 -12.45
C ASN A 157 3.01 -13.45 -11.91
N LYS A 158 3.74 -14.37 -12.57
CA LYS A 158 3.68 -15.79 -12.27
C LYS A 158 4.07 -16.12 -10.82
N GLN A 159 5.02 -15.39 -10.23
CA GLN A 159 5.50 -15.65 -8.87
C GLN A 159 4.43 -15.30 -7.82
N LEU A 160 3.68 -14.21 -8.05
CA LEU A 160 2.52 -13.86 -7.22
C LEU A 160 1.43 -14.93 -7.28
N HIS A 161 1.06 -15.36 -8.50
CA HIS A 161 -0.01 -16.37 -8.69
C HIS A 161 0.42 -17.76 -8.20
N ASP A 162 1.70 -18.13 -8.37
CA ASP A 162 2.28 -19.35 -7.80
C ASP A 162 2.26 -19.31 -6.26
N PHE A 163 2.68 -18.18 -5.66
CA PHE A 163 2.66 -18.00 -4.20
C PHE A 163 1.24 -18.10 -3.65
N VAL A 164 0.28 -17.37 -4.21
CA VAL A 164 -1.13 -17.41 -3.76
C VAL A 164 -1.70 -18.83 -3.85
N ARG A 165 -1.39 -19.58 -4.91
CA ARG A 165 -1.80 -20.99 -5.05
C ARG A 165 -1.22 -21.88 -3.96
N GLN A 166 0.07 -21.73 -3.64
CA GLN A 166 0.74 -22.47 -2.57
C GLN A 166 0.20 -22.08 -1.18
N PHE A 167 0.03 -20.79 -0.92
CA PHE A 167 -0.37 -20.23 0.36
C PHE A 167 -1.83 -20.55 0.73
N THR A 168 -2.74 -20.47 -0.24
CA THR A 168 -4.18 -20.71 -0.02
C THR A 168 -4.57 -22.18 -0.13
N GLY A 169 -3.77 -22.99 -0.82
CA GLY A 169 -4.14 -24.35 -1.24
C GLY A 169 -5.26 -24.42 -2.29
N TRP A 170 -5.75 -23.27 -2.80
CA TRP A 170 -6.77 -23.25 -3.85
C TRP A 170 -6.18 -23.79 -5.15
N LYS A 171 -6.91 -24.67 -5.84
CA LYS A 171 -6.40 -25.33 -7.06
C LYS A 171 -6.10 -24.33 -8.19
N ASN A 172 -7.02 -23.40 -8.41
CA ASN A 172 -6.99 -22.38 -9.46
C ASN A 172 -7.38 -21.01 -8.86
N PRO A 173 -6.49 -20.27 -8.16
CA PRO A 173 -6.84 -18.95 -7.64
C PRO A 173 -7.30 -18.01 -8.77
N HIS A 174 -8.47 -17.39 -8.62
CA HIS A 174 -8.99 -16.44 -9.58
C HIS A 174 -8.72 -15.01 -9.08
N MET A 175 -7.96 -14.23 -9.82
CA MET A 175 -7.77 -12.81 -9.53
C MET A 175 -9.00 -12.01 -10.00
N LEU A 176 -9.52 -11.13 -9.15
CA LEU A 176 -10.62 -10.22 -9.51
C LEU A 176 -10.11 -9.17 -10.52
N GLN A 177 -10.97 -8.77 -11.46
CA GLN A 177 -10.60 -7.81 -12.51
C GLN A 177 -10.55 -6.36 -12.00
N ARG A 178 -11.34 -6.01 -10.98
CA ARG A 178 -11.24 -4.71 -10.32
C ARG A 178 -10.05 -4.73 -9.37
N THR A 179 -8.94 -4.20 -9.86
CA THR A 179 -7.76 -3.83 -9.06
C THR A 179 -7.78 -2.34 -8.77
N MET A 180 -7.04 -1.88 -7.75
CA MET A 180 -6.92 -0.44 -7.46
C MET A 180 -5.46 0.00 -7.57
N LEU A 181 -5.08 0.56 -8.72
CA LEU A 181 -3.77 1.16 -8.97
C LEU A 181 -3.77 2.61 -8.48
N ARG A 182 -2.85 2.96 -7.57
CA ARG A 182 -2.87 4.24 -6.87
C ARG A 182 -1.49 4.87 -6.78
N ALA A 183 -1.36 6.08 -7.31
CA ALA A 183 -0.26 7.00 -7.02
C ALA A 183 -0.68 7.96 -5.91
N PHE A 184 0.19 8.17 -4.92
CA PHE A 184 0.02 9.15 -3.85
C PHE A 184 1.18 10.12 -3.87
N VAL A 185 0.91 11.34 -4.33
CA VAL A 185 1.86 12.45 -4.29
C VAL A 185 2.13 12.86 -2.83
N PRO A 186 3.33 13.38 -2.51
CA PRO A 186 3.61 13.93 -1.19
C PRO A 186 2.53 14.93 -0.74
N ASN A 187 2.15 14.85 0.53
CA ASN A 187 1.13 15.68 1.20
C ASN A 187 -0.33 15.49 0.71
N SER A 188 -0.63 14.48 -0.11
CA SER A 188 -2.01 14.15 -0.53
C SER A 188 -2.93 13.66 0.61
N GLU A 189 -4.23 13.62 0.33
CA GLU A 189 -5.27 12.99 1.18
C GLU A 189 -5.10 11.45 1.22
N LEU A 190 -5.45 10.86 2.36
CA LEU A 190 -5.17 9.45 2.64
C LEU A 190 -6.35 8.54 2.30
N THR A 191 -6.06 7.28 1.96
CA THR A 191 -7.07 6.23 2.06
C THR A 191 -7.50 6.09 3.53
N PRO A 192 -8.80 6.31 3.86
CA PRO A 192 -9.29 6.26 5.23
C PRO A 192 -9.19 4.87 5.88
N VAL A 193 -9.49 4.79 7.17
CA VAL A 193 -9.59 3.53 7.93
C VAL A 193 -10.74 2.68 7.39
N HIS A 194 -10.45 1.47 6.92
CA HIS A 194 -11.45 0.54 6.39
C HIS A 194 -10.95 -0.92 6.43
N PHE A 195 -11.76 -1.86 5.95
CA PHE A 195 -11.33 -3.23 5.60
C PHE A 195 -12.04 -3.67 4.31
N ASP A 196 -11.39 -4.55 3.55
CA ASP A 196 -11.78 -4.87 2.16
C ASP A 196 -13.19 -5.45 2.01
N GLN A 197 -13.67 -6.23 3.01
CA GLN A 197 -15.00 -6.86 2.95
C GLN A 197 -16.13 -5.83 2.82
N MET A 198 -15.95 -4.59 3.29
CA MET A 198 -16.96 -3.51 3.19
C MET A 198 -17.42 -3.29 1.73
N TYR A 199 -16.53 -3.47 0.75
CA TYR A 199 -16.80 -3.30 -0.69
C TYR A 199 -17.08 -4.62 -1.43
N LEU A 200 -16.86 -5.77 -0.77
CA LEU A 200 -16.97 -7.12 -1.34
C LEU A 200 -18.20 -7.90 -0.82
N ARG A 201 -19.18 -7.18 -0.25
CA ARG A 201 -20.35 -7.75 0.44
C ARG A 201 -21.32 -8.58 -0.41
N ALA A 202 -21.22 -8.60 -1.74
CA ALA A 202 -21.99 -9.56 -2.55
C ALA A 202 -21.34 -10.96 -2.60
N GLY A 203 -20.15 -11.12 -2.00
CA GLY A 203 -19.51 -12.40 -1.74
C GLY A 203 -19.27 -12.65 -0.24
N PRO A 204 -19.04 -13.90 0.16
CA PRO A 204 -18.54 -14.22 1.49
C PRO A 204 -17.11 -13.68 1.70
N PRO A 205 -16.68 -13.50 2.97
CA PRO A 205 -15.38 -12.94 3.35
C PRO A 205 -14.24 -13.95 3.16
N THR A 206 -14.01 -14.37 1.92
CA THR A 206 -13.06 -15.43 1.54
C THR A 206 -12.02 -14.99 0.50
N SER A 207 -11.97 -13.70 0.14
CA SER A 207 -10.88 -13.18 -0.68
C SER A 207 -9.56 -13.12 0.09
N LEU A 208 -8.46 -13.14 -0.67
CA LEU A 208 -7.12 -12.79 -0.20
C LEU A 208 -6.67 -11.54 -0.95
N THR A 209 -6.43 -10.45 -0.22
CA THR A 209 -5.93 -9.21 -0.81
C THR A 209 -4.41 -9.21 -0.76
N ALA A 210 -3.79 -8.82 -1.85
CA ALA A 210 -2.36 -8.64 -2.00
C ALA A 210 -2.11 -7.16 -2.34
N TRP A 211 -1.56 -6.42 -1.38
CA TRP A 211 -1.05 -5.06 -1.61
C TRP A 211 0.39 -5.16 -2.13
N ILE A 212 0.64 -4.51 -3.26
CA ILE A 212 1.92 -4.58 -3.97
C ILE A 212 2.50 -3.16 -4.08
N PRO A 213 3.59 -2.83 -3.37
CA PRO A 213 4.36 -1.62 -3.61
C PRO A 213 5.04 -1.71 -4.98
N ILE A 214 4.80 -0.74 -5.85
CA ILE A 214 5.39 -0.69 -7.20
C ILE A 214 6.56 0.29 -7.15
N GLY A 215 7.68 -0.17 -6.58
CA GLY A 215 8.82 0.65 -6.15
C GLY A 215 9.12 0.51 -4.66
N ASP A 216 10.26 1.02 -4.24
CA ASP A 216 10.62 1.13 -2.82
C ASP A 216 9.77 2.25 -2.15
N VAL A 217 9.38 2.08 -0.88
CA VAL A 217 8.57 3.03 -0.09
C VAL A 217 9.13 3.13 1.33
N SER A 218 9.61 4.32 1.70
CA SER A 218 10.13 4.63 3.03
C SER A 218 9.03 4.67 4.11
N LEU A 219 9.41 4.61 5.39
CA LEU A 219 8.47 4.78 6.52
C LEU A 219 7.65 6.07 6.39
N GLU A 220 8.30 7.16 6.01
CA GLU A 220 7.70 8.49 5.84
C GLU A 220 7.00 8.65 4.49
N GLY A 221 7.37 7.87 3.48
CA GLY A 221 6.64 7.75 2.21
C GLY A 221 5.21 7.20 2.35
N GLY A 222 4.83 6.83 3.57
CA GLY A 222 3.43 6.69 3.96
C GLY A 222 2.82 5.44 3.37
N GLY A 223 3.46 4.28 3.54
CA GLY A 223 2.99 2.98 3.05
C GLY A 223 1.60 2.55 3.56
N LEU A 224 1.17 1.34 3.19
CA LEU A 224 -0.02 0.76 3.80
C LEU A 224 0.26 0.45 5.27
N MET A 225 -0.68 0.78 6.16
CA MET A 225 -0.56 0.53 7.60
C MET A 225 -1.77 -0.23 8.14
N TYR A 226 -1.52 -1.16 9.05
CA TYR A 226 -2.53 -2.07 9.59
C TYR A 226 -2.77 -1.84 11.07
N LEU A 227 -4.03 -1.89 11.50
CA LEU A 227 -4.37 -1.81 12.92
C LEU A 227 -4.10 -3.15 13.60
N GLN A 228 -3.34 -3.13 14.70
CA GLN A 228 -2.86 -4.33 15.39
C GLN A 228 -3.99 -5.31 15.74
N GLY A 229 -3.87 -6.56 15.28
CA GLY A 229 -4.80 -7.66 15.57
C GLY A 229 -6.23 -7.50 15.04
N SER A 230 -6.52 -6.50 14.21
CA SER A 230 -7.86 -5.97 13.90
C SER A 230 -8.86 -6.87 13.14
N THR A 231 -8.52 -8.13 12.87
CA THR A 231 -9.43 -9.09 12.21
C THR A 231 -10.70 -9.38 13.03
N ASP A 232 -10.66 -9.17 14.35
CA ASP A 232 -11.84 -9.22 15.23
C ASP A 232 -12.73 -7.98 15.09
N VAL A 233 -12.13 -6.78 14.95
CA VAL A 233 -12.84 -5.51 14.72
C VAL A 233 -13.59 -5.54 13.38
N GLY A 234 -12.96 -6.01 12.30
CA GLY A 234 -13.63 -6.15 11.00
C GLY A 234 -14.81 -7.13 11.06
N LYS A 235 -14.63 -8.29 11.71
CA LYS A 235 -15.70 -9.28 11.92
C LYS A 235 -16.88 -8.69 12.69
N LYS A 236 -16.62 -8.10 13.85
CA LYS A 236 -17.66 -7.46 14.67
C LYS A 236 -18.40 -6.37 13.89
N THR A 237 -17.69 -5.59 13.07
CA THR A 237 -18.30 -4.54 12.25
C THR A 237 -19.27 -5.11 11.22
N GLU A 238 -18.91 -6.17 10.50
CA GLU A 238 -19.84 -6.81 9.56
C GLU A 238 -21.01 -7.52 10.27
N ASP A 239 -20.76 -8.18 11.40
CA ASP A 239 -21.82 -8.78 12.22
C ASP A 239 -22.84 -7.72 12.68
N ASP A 240 -22.37 -6.55 13.13
CA ASP A 240 -23.22 -5.46 13.59
C ASP A 240 -23.89 -4.71 12.42
N PHE A 241 -23.23 -4.59 11.26
CA PHE A 241 -23.88 -4.11 10.03
C PHE A 241 -25.03 -5.04 9.62
N ALA A 242 -24.79 -6.36 9.58
CA ALA A 242 -25.80 -7.36 9.19
C ALA A 242 -27.03 -7.35 10.10
N LYS A 243 -26.85 -7.24 11.42
CA LYS A 243 -27.96 -7.10 12.40
C LYS A 243 -28.83 -5.86 12.13
N ASN A 244 -28.22 -4.78 11.66
CA ASN A 244 -28.89 -3.49 11.42
C ASN A 244 -29.37 -3.30 9.96
N ALA A 245 -29.04 -4.22 9.05
CA ALA A 245 -29.34 -4.12 7.60
C ALA A 245 -30.81 -4.37 7.20
N HIS A 246 -31.73 -4.46 8.16
CA HIS A 246 -33.15 -4.72 7.95
C HIS A 246 -33.89 -3.59 7.22
N ASN A 247 -33.35 -2.36 7.25
CA ASN A 247 -33.86 -1.16 6.58
C ASN A 247 -33.27 -0.95 5.16
N LEU A 248 -32.42 -1.86 4.68
CA LEU A 248 -31.73 -1.77 3.39
C LEU A 248 -32.38 -2.68 2.33
N THR A 249 -32.35 -2.28 1.05
CA THR A 249 -32.56 -3.21 -0.09
C THR A 249 -31.37 -4.15 -0.26
N ASP A 250 -31.49 -5.20 -1.08
CA ASP A 250 -30.36 -6.11 -1.33
C ASP A 250 -29.19 -5.42 -2.06
N GLU A 251 -29.45 -4.44 -2.93
CA GLU A 251 -28.40 -3.61 -3.53
C GLU A 251 -27.72 -2.69 -2.51
N GLU A 252 -28.50 -2.08 -1.60
CA GLU A 252 -27.94 -1.26 -0.51
C GLU A 252 -27.09 -2.10 0.46
N ARG A 253 -27.50 -3.34 0.77
CA ARG A 253 -26.76 -4.27 1.66
C ARG A 253 -25.37 -4.59 1.14
N VAL A 254 -25.23 -4.79 -0.17
CA VAL A 254 -23.94 -5.12 -0.79
C VAL A 254 -23.09 -3.89 -1.11
N SER A 255 -23.63 -2.67 -0.95
CA SER A 255 -22.90 -1.42 -1.15
C SER A 255 -22.14 -1.01 0.12
N ALA A 256 -20.92 -0.49 -0.02
CA ALA A 256 -20.25 0.29 1.04
C ALA A 256 -20.83 1.71 1.16
N PHE A 257 -21.49 2.19 0.11
CA PHE A 257 -22.11 3.49 -0.01
C PHE A 257 -23.61 3.35 0.20
N ASN A 258 -24.03 3.20 1.46
CA ASN A 258 -25.43 3.09 1.87
C ASN A 258 -25.70 3.86 3.16
N LYS A 259 -26.97 4.11 3.48
CA LYS A 259 -27.42 4.96 4.61
C LYS A 259 -27.08 4.47 6.02
N ASN A 260 -26.57 3.24 6.18
CA ASN A 260 -26.08 2.69 7.45
C ASN A 260 -24.54 2.74 7.56
N MET A 261 -23.84 3.33 6.59
CA MET A 261 -22.38 3.51 6.55
C MET A 261 -22.02 5.00 6.66
N ASN A 262 -20.77 5.31 7.01
CA ASN A 262 -20.27 6.69 6.91
C ASN A 262 -20.24 7.16 5.44
N ASP A 263 -20.49 8.45 5.19
CA ASP A 263 -20.35 9.03 3.85
C ASP A 263 -18.92 8.86 3.32
N GLY A 264 -18.80 8.26 2.14
CA GLY A 264 -17.53 7.81 1.55
C GLY A 264 -17.11 6.37 1.88
N GLY A 265 -17.89 5.60 2.64
CA GLY A 265 -17.76 4.14 2.74
C GLY A 265 -16.52 3.66 3.51
N PHE A 266 -16.25 4.23 4.69
CA PHE A 266 -15.11 3.89 5.56
C PHE A 266 -15.51 3.87 7.05
N LEU A 267 -14.60 3.47 7.93
CA LEU A 267 -14.80 3.45 9.39
C LEU A 267 -14.46 4.81 10.03
N SER A 268 -13.33 5.41 9.64
CA SER A 268 -12.88 6.73 10.11
C SER A 268 -11.93 7.39 9.10
N ARG A 269 -11.93 8.72 9.01
CA ARG A 269 -10.86 9.49 8.31
C ARG A 269 -9.68 9.83 9.24
N ASP A 270 -9.90 9.76 10.56
CA ASP A 270 -8.92 10.03 11.59
C ASP A 270 -8.36 8.69 12.13
N THR A 271 -7.10 8.44 11.79
CA THR A 271 -6.36 7.25 12.19
C THR A 271 -5.89 7.31 13.65
N VAL A 272 -5.60 8.50 14.18
CA VAL A 272 -5.15 8.69 15.57
C VAL A 272 -6.30 8.45 16.54
N ALA A 273 -7.47 9.06 16.28
CA ALA A 273 -8.66 8.83 17.08
C ALA A 273 -9.11 7.37 17.03
N TYR A 274 -9.10 6.73 15.86
CA TYR A 274 -9.52 5.33 15.71
C TYR A 274 -8.56 4.33 16.40
N GLY A 275 -7.24 4.59 16.34
CA GLY A 275 -6.26 3.81 17.09
C GLY A 275 -6.50 3.88 18.61
N LYS A 276 -6.83 5.07 19.12
CA LYS A 276 -7.17 5.29 20.54
C LYS A 276 -8.47 4.61 20.96
N GLU A 277 -9.53 4.78 20.17
CA GLU A 277 -10.85 4.16 20.42
C GLU A 277 -10.74 2.63 20.49
N THR A 278 -9.98 2.04 19.58
CA THR A 278 -9.77 0.58 19.52
C THR A 278 -8.63 0.06 20.41
N GLN A 279 -7.91 0.97 21.08
CA GLN A 279 -6.75 0.74 21.95
C GLN A 279 -5.63 -0.09 21.28
N ARG A 280 -5.32 0.19 20.00
CA ARG A 280 -4.40 -0.60 19.17
C ARG A 280 -3.41 0.28 18.41
N LYS A 281 -2.18 -0.21 18.27
CA LYS A 281 -1.14 0.43 17.46
C LYS A 281 -1.44 0.32 15.96
N TRP A 282 -0.97 1.29 15.19
CA TRP A 282 -0.81 1.20 13.75
C TRP A 282 0.56 0.60 13.43
N LEU A 283 0.56 -0.48 12.65
CA LEU A 283 1.75 -1.21 12.24
C LEU A 283 2.18 -0.75 10.85
N ILE A 284 3.44 -0.30 10.72
CA ILE A 284 4.07 0.19 9.48
C ILE A 284 5.31 -0.64 9.13
N ALA A 285 5.80 -0.55 7.89
CA ALA A 285 7.08 -1.12 7.46
C ALA A 285 7.73 -0.27 6.36
N GLU A 286 9.02 -0.51 6.13
CA GLU A 286 9.69 -0.13 4.88
C GLU A 286 9.42 -1.20 3.82
N TYR A 287 9.03 -0.76 2.63
CA TYR A 287 8.69 -1.67 1.54
C TYR A 287 9.70 -1.52 0.41
N GLU A 288 10.03 -2.64 -0.24
CA GLU A 288 10.97 -2.70 -1.36
C GLU A 288 10.26 -3.24 -2.62
N ALA A 289 10.69 -2.78 -3.79
CA ALA A 289 10.24 -3.25 -5.08
C ALA A 289 10.46 -4.76 -5.21
N GLY A 290 9.36 -5.52 -5.23
CA GLY A 290 9.37 -6.98 -5.17
C GLY A 290 8.59 -7.56 -3.99
N ASP A 291 8.34 -6.79 -2.94
CA ASP A 291 7.54 -7.21 -1.78
C ASP A 291 6.05 -7.38 -2.15
N VAL A 292 5.34 -8.22 -1.39
CA VAL A 292 3.87 -8.28 -1.42
C VAL A 292 3.34 -8.51 -0.01
N ILE A 293 2.31 -7.76 0.39
CA ILE A 293 1.69 -7.89 1.71
C ILE A 293 0.28 -8.43 1.56
N PHE A 294 0.08 -9.65 2.07
CA PHE A 294 -1.17 -10.37 2.03
C PHE A 294 -2.00 -10.10 3.29
N HIS A 295 -3.30 -9.85 3.12
CA HIS A 295 -4.23 -9.70 4.24
C HIS A 295 -5.61 -10.31 3.96
N ASN A 296 -6.32 -10.66 5.04
CA ASN A 296 -7.68 -11.20 4.98
C ASN A 296 -8.73 -10.06 4.91
N PRO A 297 -9.97 -10.31 4.48
CA PRO A 297 -10.94 -9.26 4.15
C PRO A 297 -11.39 -8.40 5.32
N TYR A 298 -11.14 -8.83 6.56
CA TYR A 298 -11.48 -8.12 7.80
C TYR A 298 -10.30 -7.34 8.41
N MET A 299 -9.11 -7.39 7.81
CA MET A 299 -7.96 -6.68 8.38
C MET A 299 -8.13 -5.17 8.20
N VAL A 300 -8.26 -4.44 9.32
CA VAL A 300 -8.46 -3.00 9.30
C VAL A 300 -7.15 -2.31 8.97
N HIS A 301 -7.19 -1.45 7.94
CA HIS A 301 -6.02 -0.77 7.41
C HIS A 301 -6.34 0.64 6.92
N ALA A 302 -5.30 1.42 6.70
CA ALA A 302 -5.33 2.79 6.20
C ALA A 302 -4.01 3.12 5.47
N SER A 303 -3.89 4.31 4.90
CA SER A 303 -2.56 4.86 4.55
C SER A 303 -2.10 5.86 5.59
N CYS A 304 -0.79 5.96 5.81
CA CYS A 304 -0.16 7.15 6.38
C CYS A 304 0.08 8.19 5.26
N LYS A 305 0.26 9.47 5.62
CA LYS A 305 0.59 10.51 4.63
C LYS A 305 1.97 10.30 4.04
N ASN A 306 2.05 10.42 2.71
CA ASN A 306 3.33 10.50 2.02
C ASN A 306 4.00 11.83 2.42
N ARG A 307 5.03 11.71 3.24
CA ARG A 307 5.97 12.74 3.69
C ARG A 307 7.41 12.36 3.29
N ASP A 308 7.56 11.58 2.22
CA ASP A 308 8.86 11.06 1.76
C ASP A 308 9.91 12.18 1.61
N PRO A 309 11.10 12.05 2.25
CA PRO A 309 12.10 13.13 2.29
C PRO A 309 12.75 13.41 0.93
N GLU A 310 12.66 12.48 -0.03
CA GLU A 310 13.13 12.65 -1.41
C GLU A 310 11.99 13.08 -2.35
N ASN A 311 10.82 13.45 -1.81
CA ASN A 311 9.64 13.91 -2.56
C ASN A 311 9.15 12.87 -3.59
N LYS A 312 9.38 11.57 -3.32
CA LYS A 312 8.95 10.45 -4.17
C LYS A 312 7.45 10.21 -4.12
N ILE A 313 6.88 9.81 -5.25
CA ILE A 313 5.50 9.34 -5.34
C ILE A 313 5.43 7.87 -4.91
N ARG A 314 4.65 7.60 -3.85
CA ARG A 314 4.25 6.23 -3.48
C ARG A 314 3.31 5.69 -4.56
N LEU A 315 3.72 4.62 -5.24
CA LEU A 315 2.91 3.90 -6.21
C LEU A 315 2.65 2.48 -5.68
N ALA A 316 1.40 2.04 -5.69
CA ALA A 316 1.03 0.69 -5.27
C ALA A 316 -0.21 0.20 -6.03
N THR A 317 -0.45 -1.12 -6.00
CA THR A 317 -1.73 -1.70 -6.40
C THR A 317 -2.32 -2.63 -5.34
N ASP A 318 -3.63 -2.56 -5.17
CA ASP A 318 -4.45 -3.54 -4.46
C ASP A 318 -5.01 -4.57 -5.47
N VAL A 319 -4.54 -5.83 -5.44
CA VAL A 319 -5.15 -6.95 -6.21
C VAL A 319 -5.78 -7.97 -5.26
N ARG A 320 -6.86 -8.64 -5.69
CA ARG A 320 -7.61 -9.62 -4.87
C ARG A 320 -7.73 -10.96 -5.56
N PHE A 321 -7.59 -12.04 -4.79
CA PHE A 321 -7.75 -13.42 -5.24
C PHE A 321 -8.90 -14.10 -4.51
N VAL A 322 -9.59 -15.02 -5.19
CA VAL A 322 -10.67 -15.85 -4.64
C VAL A 322 -10.55 -17.30 -5.11
N ASP A 323 -11.23 -18.21 -4.41
CA ASP A 323 -11.45 -19.59 -4.87
C ASP A 323 -12.68 -19.61 -5.80
N PRO A 324 -12.52 -19.86 -7.12
CA PRO A 324 -13.64 -19.80 -8.07
C PRO A 324 -14.65 -20.94 -7.92
N GLU A 325 -14.32 -21.99 -7.18
CA GLU A 325 -15.24 -23.09 -6.85
C GLU A 325 -16.20 -22.72 -5.69
N LYS A 326 -16.10 -21.49 -5.16
CA LYS A 326 -16.93 -20.94 -4.08
C LYS A 326 -17.63 -19.64 -4.52
N PRO A 327 -18.74 -19.23 -3.86
CA PRO A 327 -19.31 -17.91 -4.07
C PRO A 327 -18.29 -16.80 -3.77
N TYR A 328 -18.31 -15.74 -4.57
CA TYR A 328 -17.50 -14.53 -4.38
C TYR A 328 -18.20 -13.31 -5.00
N ASP A 329 -17.70 -12.10 -4.74
CA ASP A 329 -18.31 -10.88 -5.27
C ASP A 329 -18.02 -10.70 -6.77
N THR A 330 -18.96 -11.18 -7.59
CA THR A 330 -18.84 -11.12 -9.06
C THR A 330 -18.95 -9.69 -9.61
N ARG A 331 -19.35 -8.69 -8.82
CA ARG A 331 -19.38 -7.29 -9.24
C ARG A 331 -17.97 -6.73 -9.47
N TRP A 332 -16.96 -7.37 -8.87
CA TRP A 332 -15.54 -7.08 -9.06
C TRP A 332 -14.92 -7.79 -10.29
N MET A 333 -15.73 -8.51 -11.09
CA MET A 333 -15.33 -9.07 -12.39
C MET A 333 -15.54 -8.08 -13.56
N LYS A 334 -15.12 -6.84 -13.33
CA LYS A 334 -14.99 -5.76 -14.32
C LYS A 334 -13.82 -4.87 -13.92
N VAL A 335 -13.20 -4.19 -14.88
CA VAL A 335 -12.15 -3.20 -14.63
C VAL A 335 -12.65 -2.06 -13.74
N TYR A 336 -11.74 -1.39 -13.01
CA TYR A 336 -12.03 -0.13 -12.33
C TYR A 336 -12.66 0.92 -13.27
N ARG A 337 -13.74 1.53 -12.79
CA ARG A 337 -14.39 2.72 -13.36
C ARG A 337 -14.83 3.62 -12.20
N PRO A 338 -14.74 4.96 -12.35
CA PRO A 338 -15.22 5.85 -11.31
C PRO A 338 -16.75 5.88 -11.26
N LEU A 339 -17.29 6.17 -10.07
CA LEU A 339 -18.73 6.39 -9.81
C LEU A 339 -19.66 5.20 -10.14
N ASP A 340 -19.12 3.99 -10.28
CA ASP A 340 -19.89 2.76 -10.62
C ASP A 340 -20.35 1.94 -9.39
N GLY A 341 -20.26 2.52 -8.19
CA GLY A 341 -20.77 1.98 -6.93
C GLY A 341 -19.85 1.00 -6.17
N LEU A 342 -18.57 0.88 -6.57
CA LEU A 342 -17.58 -0.05 -6.01
C LEU A 342 -16.23 0.60 -5.70
#